data_AF-A0AB39HJR3-F1
#
_entry.id   AF-A0AB39HJR3-F1
#
_cell.length_a   1.000
_cell.length_b   1.000
_cell.length_c   1.000
_cell.angle_alpha   90.00
_cell.angle_beta   90.00
_cell.angle_gamma   90.00
#
_symmetry.space_group_name_H-M   'P 1'
#
loop_
_entity.id
_entity.type
_entity.pdbx_description
1 polymer ?
#
loop_
_entity_poly.entity_id
_entity_poly.type
_entity_poly.pdbx_seq_one_letter_code
_entity_poly.pdbx_strand_id
1 'polypeptide(L)'
;MDNIPNTFLTRASDILGDTTWGLSGSNIVKVFNDYAYDFDVEIPHSIYPFDAPNKRSALLDNLKVFEPELQYKIIRELCKHPKLPQPVAEDINNLKIQLIARYSSVFGNVVDTTLNQPLVEEVKSFLSDFPTSEAVYLTALTKFNNNVFERNLLDDLRLSLELLLKEVFGNEKSLENQVPSIGQFISSKGGSKHFSNMFRTLVDYYTKYQNAFVKHNDAVVEEEVEFIFEMTSSFMKHLIKMHHKG
;
A
#
# COMPACT_ATOMS: atom_id res chain seq x y z
N MET A 1 -4.68 -11.20 25.12
CA MET A 1 -4.74 -9.81 24.63
C MET A 1 -3.39 -9.52 24.05
N ASP A 2 -3.34 -9.36 22.74
CA ASP A 2 -2.12 -8.89 22.10
C ASP A 2 -1.89 -7.45 22.55
N ASN A 3 -0.65 -7.09 22.87
CA ASN A 3 -0.28 -5.75 23.35
C ASN A 3 1.09 -5.37 22.75
N ILE A 4 1.34 -4.08 22.54
CA ILE A 4 2.67 -3.59 22.21
C ILE A 4 3.48 -3.49 23.51
N PRO A 5 4.57 -4.24 23.67
CA PRO A 5 5.36 -4.21 24.90
C PRO A 5 5.88 -2.81 25.20
N ASN A 6 5.92 -2.44 26.48
CA ASN A 6 6.48 -1.15 26.91
C ASN A 6 7.92 -0.95 26.42
N THR A 7 8.70 -2.02 26.28
CA THR A 7 10.05 -1.95 25.70
C THR A 7 10.06 -1.47 24.24
N PHE A 8 9.05 -1.82 23.45
CA PHE A 8 8.88 -1.31 22.09
C PHE A 8 8.41 0.15 22.10
N LEU A 9 7.43 0.50 22.95
CA LEU A 9 6.95 1.88 23.10
C LEU A 9 8.08 2.83 23.53
N THR A 10 8.91 2.42 24.48
CA THR A 10 10.10 3.19 24.91
C THR A 10 11.04 3.42 23.73
N ARG A 11 11.40 2.36 22.99
CA ARG A 11 12.29 2.48 21.82
C ARG A 11 11.69 3.39 20.75
N ALA A 12 10.39 3.28 20.47
CA ALA A 12 9.70 4.14 19.52
C ALA A 12 9.78 5.61 19.95
N SER A 13 9.55 5.87 21.24
CA SER A 13 9.59 7.21 21.83
C SER A 13 11.00 7.81 21.81
N ASP A 14 12.04 6.99 22.01
CA ASP A 14 13.44 7.43 21.97
C ASP A 14 13.85 7.89 20.57
N ILE A 15 13.43 7.13 19.55
CA ILE A 15 13.73 7.40 18.14
C ILE A 15 12.91 8.60 17.63
N LEU A 16 11.58 8.56 17.80
CA LEU A 16 10.67 9.61 17.30
C LEU A 16 10.81 10.91 18.08
N GLY A 17 11.22 10.83 19.34
CA GLY A 17 11.56 11.96 20.19
C GLY A 17 13.04 12.33 20.15
N ASP A 18 13.83 11.87 19.16
CA ASP A 18 15.24 12.22 19.10
C ASP A 18 15.46 13.74 18.87
N THR A 19 16.49 14.31 19.49
CA THR A 19 16.77 15.76 19.45
C THR A 19 17.11 16.26 18.04
N THR A 20 17.81 15.44 17.26
CA THR A 20 18.34 15.82 15.95
C THR A 20 17.45 15.31 14.82
N TRP A 21 16.99 14.07 14.94
CA TRP A 21 16.31 13.36 13.84
C TRP A 21 14.82 13.09 14.09
N GLY A 22 14.33 13.35 15.30
CA GLY A 22 12.94 13.15 15.68
C GLY A 22 12.06 14.41 15.50
N LEU A 23 10.80 14.29 15.93
CA LEU A 23 9.85 15.40 15.91
C LEU A 23 10.15 16.43 17.02
N SER A 24 9.74 17.67 16.77
CA SER A 24 9.72 18.72 17.80
C SER A 24 8.62 18.44 18.82
N GLY A 25 8.80 18.92 20.06
CA GLY A 25 7.79 18.75 21.11
C GLY A 25 6.44 19.37 20.75
N SER A 26 6.43 20.52 20.07
CA SER A 26 5.20 21.14 19.59
C SER A 26 4.44 20.28 18.57
N ASN A 27 5.14 19.59 17.68
CA ASN A 27 4.52 18.70 16.70
C ASN A 27 3.98 17.43 17.37
N ILE A 28 4.72 16.89 18.35
CA ILE A 28 4.26 15.75 19.16
C ILE A 28 2.95 16.14 19.87
N VAL A 29 2.92 17.25 20.58
CA VAL A 29 1.70 17.75 21.26
C VAL A 29 0.53 17.87 20.29
N LYS A 30 0.76 18.45 19.11
CA LYS A 30 -0.30 18.62 18.11
C LYS A 30 -0.92 17.28 17.71
N VAL A 31 -0.09 16.31 17.29
CA VAL A 31 -0.57 14.99 16.87
C VAL A 31 -1.34 14.31 18.00
N PHE A 32 -0.79 14.33 19.22
CA PHE A 32 -1.45 13.69 20.35
C PHE A 32 -2.74 14.39 20.78
N ASN A 33 -2.84 15.71 20.68
CA ASN A 33 -4.07 16.44 20.93
C ASN A 33 -5.16 16.11 19.89
N ASP A 34 -4.78 15.97 18.62
CA ASP A 34 -5.71 15.57 17.55
C ASP A 34 -6.29 14.18 17.86
N TYR A 35 -5.44 13.21 18.22
CA TYR A 35 -5.88 11.87 18.64
C TYR A 35 -6.68 11.87 19.95
N ALA A 36 -6.25 12.64 20.96
CA ALA A 36 -6.96 12.77 22.23
C ALA A 36 -8.39 13.30 22.03
N TYR A 37 -8.55 14.28 21.14
CA TYR A 37 -9.84 14.83 20.78
C TYR A 37 -10.71 13.83 20.01
N ASP A 38 -10.16 13.20 18.97
CA ASP A 38 -10.91 12.29 18.10
C ASP A 38 -11.41 11.03 18.83
N PHE A 39 -10.65 10.56 19.82
CA PHE A 39 -10.95 9.33 20.55
C PHE A 39 -11.41 9.54 22.00
N ASP A 40 -11.64 10.79 22.41
CA ASP A 40 -12.06 11.17 23.78
C ASP A 40 -11.13 10.58 24.87
N VAL A 41 -9.81 10.71 24.66
CA VAL A 41 -8.77 10.21 25.56
C VAL A 41 -8.06 11.37 26.25
N GLU A 42 -8.02 11.36 27.58
CA GLU A 42 -7.23 12.33 28.34
C GLU A 42 -5.73 11.95 28.31
N ILE A 43 -4.90 12.82 27.73
CA ILE A 43 -3.45 12.62 27.65
C ILE A 43 -2.71 13.44 28.72
N PRO A 44 -1.62 12.92 29.31
CA PRO A 44 -0.89 13.60 30.38
C PRO A 44 -0.11 14.83 29.89
N HIS A 45 0.31 14.85 28.62
CA HIS A 45 1.17 15.91 28.06
C HIS A 45 0.53 16.55 26.82
N SER A 46 -0.49 17.39 27.03
CA SER A 46 -1.26 18.08 25.98
C SER A 46 -0.75 19.49 25.62
N ILE A 47 0.29 19.99 26.30
CA ILE A 47 0.82 21.36 26.14
C ILE A 47 2.35 21.31 26.03
N TYR A 48 2.92 22.20 25.21
CA TYR A 48 4.36 22.42 25.09
C TYR A 48 4.73 23.83 25.63
N PRO A 49 5.82 23.99 26.40
CA PRO A 49 6.79 22.98 26.83
C PRO A 49 6.20 21.93 27.78
N PHE A 50 6.74 20.71 27.72
CA PHE A 50 6.25 19.58 28.51
C PHE A 50 6.59 19.72 29.99
N ASP A 51 5.68 19.27 30.86
CA ASP A 51 5.97 18.98 32.27
C ASP A 51 6.50 17.54 32.42
N ALA A 52 7.60 17.25 31.72
CA ALA A 52 8.25 15.95 31.70
C ALA A 52 9.77 16.11 31.64
N PRO A 53 10.56 15.10 32.09
CA PRO A 53 12.02 15.18 32.08
C PRO A 53 12.62 15.49 30.69
N ASN A 54 11.96 15.01 29.63
CA ASN A 54 12.32 15.30 28.25
C ASN A 54 11.16 14.90 27.30
N LYS A 55 11.28 15.29 26.02
CA LYS A 55 10.26 14.98 25.00
C LYS A 55 10.04 13.48 24.75
N ARG A 56 11.04 12.62 24.95
CA ARG A 56 10.91 11.16 24.78
C ARG A 56 10.03 10.58 25.88
N SER A 57 10.20 11.06 27.12
CA SER A 57 9.33 10.72 28.25
C SER A 57 7.89 11.17 28.03
N ALA A 58 7.67 12.42 27.59
CA ALA A 58 6.33 12.93 27.29
C ALA A 58 5.62 12.13 26.18
N LEU A 59 6.34 11.77 25.11
CA LEU A 59 5.83 10.95 24.01
C LEU A 59 5.44 9.56 24.53
N LEU A 60 6.30 8.92 25.34
CA LEU A 60 6.02 7.60 25.92
C LEU A 60 4.79 7.60 26.82
N ASP A 61 4.69 8.59 27.71
CA ASP A 61 3.57 8.69 28.64
C ASP A 61 2.25 8.95 27.90
N ASN A 62 2.27 9.78 26.86
CA ASN A 62 1.11 9.94 25.99
C ASN A 62 0.75 8.65 25.24
N LEU A 63 1.72 7.89 24.70
CA LEU A 63 1.40 6.62 24.02
C LEU A 63 0.71 5.61 24.94
N LYS A 64 1.14 5.53 26.20
CA LYS A 64 0.65 4.53 27.16
C LYS A 64 -0.82 4.66 27.52
N VAL A 65 -1.44 5.82 27.32
CA VAL A 65 -2.87 6.01 27.64
C VAL A 65 -3.79 5.52 26.53
N PHE A 66 -3.27 5.28 25.32
CA PHE A 66 -4.05 4.74 24.20
C PHE A 66 -4.07 3.21 24.23
N GLU A 67 -5.15 2.62 23.73
CA GLU A 67 -5.24 1.17 23.50
C GLU A 67 -4.23 0.69 22.42
N PRO A 68 -3.82 -0.59 22.44
CA PRO A 68 -2.74 -1.10 21.57
C PRO A 68 -2.92 -0.85 20.07
N GLU A 69 -4.15 -0.87 19.57
CA GLU A 69 -4.48 -0.55 18.17
C GLU A 69 -4.15 0.91 17.82
N LEU A 70 -4.50 1.84 18.70
CA LEU A 70 -4.19 3.26 18.53
C LEU A 70 -2.70 3.53 18.74
N GLN A 71 -2.04 2.84 19.67
CA GLN A 71 -0.58 2.90 19.82
C GLN A 71 0.12 2.52 18.52
N TYR A 72 -0.30 1.42 17.88
CA TYR A 72 0.23 1.01 16.57
C TYR A 72 0.04 2.09 15.51
N LYS A 73 -1.19 2.62 15.38
CA LYS A 73 -1.55 3.63 14.38
C LYS A 73 -0.75 4.92 14.56
N ILE A 74 -0.70 5.44 15.78
CA ILE A 74 0.03 6.67 16.13
C ILE A 74 1.51 6.51 15.81
N ILE A 75 2.17 5.43 16.24
CA ILE A 75 3.60 5.22 15.96
C ILE A 75 3.86 5.13 14.46
N ARG A 76 3.01 4.41 13.71
CA ARG A 76 3.12 4.28 12.25
C ARG A 76 3.04 5.64 11.55
N GLU A 77 2.10 6.49 11.95
CA GLU A 77 1.91 7.83 11.36
C GLU A 77 3.04 8.78 11.74
N LEU A 78 3.52 8.75 12.99
CA LEU A 78 4.66 9.53 13.42
C LEU A 78 5.92 9.20 12.62
N CYS A 79 6.14 7.93 12.25
CA CYS A 79 7.23 7.51 11.36
C CYS A 79 7.15 8.06 9.94
N LYS A 80 5.97 8.48 9.47
CA LYS A 80 5.74 9.10 8.14
C LYS A 80 5.49 10.62 8.23
N HIS A 81 5.60 11.23 9.41
CA HIS A 81 5.10 12.58 9.61
C HIS A 81 5.88 13.62 8.76
N PRO A 82 5.21 14.52 8.02
CA PRO A 82 5.84 15.42 7.06
C PRO A 82 6.77 16.47 7.69
N LYS A 83 6.71 16.66 9.00
CA LYS A 83 7.61 17.54 9.76
C LYS A 83 8.84 16.84 10.32
N LEU A 84 9.08 15.58 9.96
CA LEU A 84 10.37 14.93 10.26
C LEU A 84 11.50 15.61 9.46
N PRO A 85 12.70 15.76 10.06
CA PRO A 85 13.90 16.17 9.34
C PRO A 85 14.12 15.33 8.08
N GLN A 86 14.53 15.98 6.99
CA GLN A 86 14.80 15.33 5.71
C GLN A 86 16.32 15.29 5.43
N PRO A 87 16.85 14.16 4.92
CA PRO A 87 16.16 12.90 4.67
C PRO A 87 15.74 12.20 5.98
N VAL A 88 14.68 11.38 5.93
CA VAL A 88 14.22 10.60 7.09
C VAL A 88 15.34 9.69 7.58
N ALA A 89 15.66 9.75 8.87
CA ALA A 89 16.73 8.97 9.46
C ALA A 89 16.48 7.46 9.37
N GLU A 90 17.56 6.70 9.18
CA GLU A 90 17.50 5.24 9.01
C GLU A 90 16.84 4.54 10.21
N ASP A 91 17.08 5.03 11.43
CA ASP A 91 16.46 4.49 12.65
C ASP A 91 14.93 4.61 12.65
N ILE A 92 14.36 5.66 12.05
CA ILE A 92 12.90 5.83 11.92
C ILE A 92 12.35 4.82 10.90
N ASN A 93 13.05 4.64 9.77
CA ASN A 93 12.68 3.64 8.76
C ASN A 93 12.74 2.22 9.36
N ASN A 94 13.80 1.91 10.09
CA ASN A 94 13.97 0.64 10.79
C ASN A 94 12.90 0.42 11.87
N LEU A 95 12.54 1.47 12.63
CA LEU A 95 11.44 1.42 13.59
C LEU A 95 10.11 1.07 12.90
N LYS A 96 9.80 1.72 11.78
CA LYS A 96 8.58 1.45 11.01
C LYS A 96 8.55 0.00 10.50
N ILE A 97 9.65 -0.50 9.94
CA ILE A 97 9.77 -1.89 9.49
C ILE A 97 9.53 -2.85 10.65
N GLN A 98 10.15 -2.60 11.81
CA GLN A 98 9.97 -3.46 13.00
C GLN A 98 8.55 -3.40 13.56
N LEU A 99 7.91 -2.23 13.56
CA LEU A 99 6.52 -2.06 13.97
C LEU A 99 5.59 -2.91 13.09
N ILE A 100 5.73 -2.78 11.77
CA ILE A 100 4.94 -3.54 10.79
C ILE A 100 5.19 -5.04 10.96
N ALA A 101 6.45 -5.47 10.88
CA ALA A 101 6.80 -6.89 10.91
C ALA A 101 6.32 -7.64 12.17
N ARG A 102 6.18 -6.94 13.30
CA ARG A 102 5.81 -7.56 14.58
C ARG A 102 4.33 -7.46 14.91
N TYR A 103 3.67 -6.41 14.45
CA TYR A 103 2.35 -6.04 14.96
C TYR A 103 1.30 -5.79 13.88
N SER A 104 1.66 -5.75 12.59
CA SER A 104 0.69 -5.49 11.53
C SER A 104 -0.37 -6.58 11.39
N SER A 105 -0.04 -7.84 11.68
CA SER A 105 -1.00 -8.95 11.61
C SER A 105 -2.09 -8.88 12.69
N VAL A 106 -1.84 -8.11 13.76
CA VAL A 106 -2.71 -8.00 14.94
C VAL A 106 -3.41 -6.65 14.99
N PHE A 107 -2.64 -5.56 14.89
CA PHE A 107 -3.13 -4.18 15.03
C PHE A 107 -3.13 -3.41 13.72
N GLY A 108 -2.72 -4.04 12.63
CA GLY A 108 -2.85 -3.47 11.29
C GLY A 108 -4.30 -3.45 10.86
N ASN A 109 -5.16 -2.73 11.58
CA ASN A 109 -6.47 -2.36 11.06
C ASN A 109 -6.24 -1.33 9.94
N VAL A 110 -6.37 -1.83 8.72
CA VAL A 110 -7.01 -1.16 7.58
C VAL A 110 -6.67 0.34 7.49
N VAL A 111 -5.58 0.66 6.78
CA VAL A 111 -5.79 1.67 5.74
C VAL A 111 -6.78 0.98 4.81
N ASP A 112 -7.89 1.65 4.50
CA ASP A 112 -9.07 1.20 3.74
C ASP A 112 -8.75 0.87 2.27
N THR A 113 -7.55 0.33 2.04
CA THR A 113 -7.10 -0.34 0.85
C THR A 113 -7.03 -1.83 1.14
N THR A 114 -8.17 -2.46 1.43
CA THR A 114 -8.26 -3.92 1.41
C THR A 114 -8.75 -4.33 0.04
N LEU A 115 -7.84 -4.91 -0.76
CA LEU A 115 -8.22 -5.51 -2.04
C LEU A 115 -9.45 -6.38 -1.85
N ASN A 116 -10.35 -6.33 -2.83
CA ASN A 116 -11.47 -7.23 -2.96
C ASN A 116 -10.99 -8.69 -2.93
N GLN A 117 -11.02 -9.30 -1.74
CA GLN A 117 -10.47 -10.63 -1.49
C GLN A 117 -11.09 -11.68 -2.42
N PRO A 118 -12.42 -11.71 -2.64
CA PRO A 118 -13.02 -12.61 -3.63
C PRO A 118 -12.43 -12.45 -5.04
N LEU A 119 -12.20 -11.22 -5.50
CA LEU A 119 -11.59 -10.98 -6.81
C LEU A 119 -10.13 -11.47 -6.85
N VAL A 120 -9.35 -11.19 -5.80
CA VAL A 120 -7.93 -11.59 -5.72
C VAL A 120 -7.79 -13.10 -5.68
N GLU A 121 -8.59 -13.80 -4.88
CA GLU A 121 -8.57 -15.27 -4.79
C GLU A 121 -8.98 -15.93 -6.10
N GLU A 122 -10.03 -15.42 -6.77
CA GLU A 122 -10.46 -15.93 -8.06
C GLU A 122 -9.39 -15.72 -9.14
N VAL A 123 -8.75 -14.55 -9.18
CA VAL A 123 -7.66 -14.28 -10.13
C VAL A 123 -6.45 -15.17 -9.85
N LYS A 124 -6.06 -15.36 -8.60
CA LYS A 124 -4.98 -16.30 -8.23
C LYS A 124 -5.30 -17.71 -8.73
N SER A 125 -6.52 -18.18 -8.50
CA SER A 125 -6.94 -19.50 -8.97
C SER A 125 -6.94 -19.64 -10.49
N PHE A 126 -7.13 -18.56 -11.24
CA PHE A 126 -7.07 -18.59 -12.71
C PHE A 126 -5.65 -18.40 -13.24
N LEU A 127 -4.80 -17.70 -12.49
CA LEU A 127 -3.42 -17.45 -12.87
C LEU A 127 -2.51 -18.67 -12.69
N SER A 128 -2.95 -19.71 -11.97
CA SER A 128 -2.20 -20.97 -11.88
C SER A 128 -1.91 -21.62 -13.25
N ASP A 129 -2.71 -21.30 -14.27
CA ASP A 129 -2.50 -21.74 -15.65
C ASP A 129 -1.44 -20.89 -16.41
N PHE A 130 -1.00 -19.78 -15.82
CA PHE A 130 -0.09 -18.77 -16.38
C PHE A 130 1.04 -18.44 -15.39
N PRO A 131 1.95 -19.39 -15.11
CA PRO A 131 2.86 -19.32 -13.96
C PRO A 131 3.82 -18.11 -13.99
N THR A 132 4.17 -17.61 -15.18
CA THR A 132 5.05 -16.44 -15.29
C THR A 132 4.33 -15.16 -14.86
N SER A 133 3.06 -15.02 -15.27
CA SER A 133 2.19 -13.92 -14.87
C SER A 133 1.82 -14.02 -13.38
N GLU A 134 1.54 -15.23 -12.88
CA GLU A 134 1.20 -15.51 -11.48
C GLU A 134 2.32 -15.08 -10.53
N ALA A 135 3.56 -15.47 -10.80
CA ALA A 135 4.70 -15.15 -9.93
C ALA A 135 4.87 -13.64 -9.72
N VAL A 136 4.70 -12.86 -10.79
CA VAL A 136 4.78 -11.39 -10.73
C VAL A 136 3.56 -10.81 -9.99
N TYR A 137 2.36 -11.33 -10.22
CA TYR A 137 1.15 -10.92 -9.51
C TYR A 137 1.25 -11.13 -8.00
N LEU A 138 1.77 -12.29 -7.56
CA LEU A 138 1.97 -12.61 -6.15
C LEU A 138 3.04 -11.73 -5.50
N THR A 139 4.03 -11.28 -6.27
CA THR A 139 5.02 -10.30 -5.81
C THR A 139 4.36 -8.95 -5.54
N ALA A 140 3.50 -8.47 -6.46
CA ALA A 140 2.70 -7.27 -6.24
C ALA A 140 1.79 -7.39 -5.01
N LEU A 141 1.09 -8.52 -4.87
CA LEU A 141 0.20 -8.81 -3.74
C LEU A 141 0.97 -8.80 -2.41
N THR A 142 2.16 -9.38 -2.39
CA THR A 142 3.02 -9.38 -1.20
C THR A 142 3.43 -7.96 -0.81
N LYS A 143 3.84 -7.13 -1.78
CA LYS A 143 4.16 -5.71 -1.54
C LYS A 143 2.96 -4.95 -0.99
N PHE A 144 1.79 -5.15 -1.61
CA PHE A 144 0.54 -4.53 -1.18
C PHE A 144 0.18 -4.89 0.26
N ASN A 145 0.16 -6.19 0.60
CA ASN A 145 -0.17 -6.68 1.94
C ASN A 145 0.80 -6.17 3.02
N ASN A 146 2.05 -5.89 2.65
CA ASN A 146 3.06 -5.33 3.54
C ASN A 146 3.07 -3.79 3.55
N ASN A 147 2.09 -3.12 2.94
CA ASN A 147 2.01 -1.67 2.81
C ASN A 147 3.27 -1.04 2.16
N VAL A 148 3.90 -1.77 1.24
CA VAL A 148 5.04 -1.30 0.43
C VAL A 148 4.49 -0.75 -0.89
N PHE A 149 3.96 0.47 -0.81
CA PHE A 149 3.34 1.17 -1.95
C PHE A 149 4.36 1.97 -2.74
N GLU A 150 5.30 1.26 -3.34
CA GLU A 150 6.33 1.85 -4.19
C GLU A 150 6.00 1.65 -5.68
N ARG A 151 6.70 2.38 -6.55
CA ARG A 151 6.63 2.20 -8.00
C ARG A 151 6.78 0.73 -8.41
N ASN A 152 7.63 -0.01 -7.71
CA ASN A 152 7.89 -1.43 -7.99
C ASN A 152 6.65 -2.32 -7.83
N LEU A 153 5.59 -1.88 -7.14
CA LEU A 153 4.32 -2.60 -7.04
C LEU A 153 3.51 -2.39 -8.32
N LEU A 154 3.42 -1.14 -8.79
CA LEU A 154 2.74 -0.81 -10.04
C LEU A 154 3.44 -1.44 -11.26
N ASP A 155 4.77 -1.47 -11.24
CA ASP A 155 5.59 -2.18 -12.24
C ASP A 155 5.28 -3.68 -12.29
N ASP A 156 5.15 -4.33 -11.13
CA ASP A 156 4.76 -5.75 -11.07
C ASP A 156 3.35 -5.97 -11.63
N LEU A 157 2.37 -5.14 -11.26
CA LEU A 157 1.00 -5.26 -11.79
C LEU A 157 0.96 -5.14 -13.32
N ARG A 158 1.68 -4.15 -13.85
CA ARG A 158 1.84 -3.94 -15.28
C ARG A 158 2.49 -5.14 -15.96
N LEU A 159 3.61 -5.62 -15.42
CA LEU A 159 4.35 -6.75 -15.98
C LEU A 159 3.52 -8.04 -15.94
N SER A 160 2.80 -8.29 -14.86
CA SER A 160 1.93 -9.46 -14.74
C SER A 160 0.86 -9.49 -15.84
N LEU A 161 0.20 -8.36 -16.11
CA LEU A 161 -0.76 -8.25 -17.21
C LEU A 161 -0.10 -8.43 -18.59
N GLU A 162 1.10 -7.89 -18.79
CA GLU A 162 1.85 -8.07 -20.03
C GLU A 162 2.16 -9.55 -20.30
N LEU A 163 2.69 -10.26 -19.30
CA LEU A 163 3.01 -11.68 -19.39
C LEU A 163 1.77 -12.52 -19.68
N LEU A 164 0.64 -12.22 -19.02
CA LEU A 164 -0.63 -12.89 -19.32
C LEU A 164 -1.03 -12.70 -20.79
N LEU A 165 -0.96 -11.48 -21.31
CA LEU A 165 -1.35 -11.19 -22.70
C LEU A 165 -0.40 -11.86 -23.71
N LYS A 166 0.90 -11.93 -23.41
CA LYS A 166 1.88 -12.65 -24.23
C LYS A 166 1.51 -14.12 -24.38
N GLU A 167 1.14 -14.77 -23.28
CA GLU A 167 0.67 -16.16 -23.28
C GLU A 167 -0.67 -16.30 -24.01
N VAL A 168 -1.67 -15.46 -23.70
CA VAL A 168 -3.02 -15.49 -24.30
C VAL A 168 -3.00 -15.24 -25.82
N PHE A 169 -2.11 -14.38 -26.31
CA PHE A 169 -2.00 -14.04 -27.73
C PHE A 169 -0.85 -14.77 -28.45
N GLY A 170 -0.06 -15.58 -27.75
CA GLY A 170 1.09 -16.30 -28.31
C GLY A 170 2.13 -15.38 -28.98
N ASN A 171 2.50 -14.28 -28.32
CA ASN A 171 3.49 -13.32 -28.84
C ASN A 171 4.37 -12.73 -27.73
N GLU A 172 5.39 -11.94 -28.10
CA GLU A 172 6.36 -11.33 -27.16
C GLU A 172 6.29 -9.80 -27.08
N LYS A 173 5.16 -9.20 -27.46
CA LYS A 173 4.99 -7.74 -27.52
C LYS A 173 4.83 -7.14 -26.12
N SER A 174 5.27 -5.90 -25.97
CA SER A 174 4.99 -5.11 -24.75
C SER A 174 3.50 -4.82 -24.59
N LEU A 175 3.07 -4.47 -23.37
CA LEU A 175 1.68 -4.18 -23.06
C LEU A 175 1.03 -3.17 -24.03
N GLU A 176 1.70 -2.04 -24.32
CA GLU A 176 1.21 -1.02 -25.27
C GLU A 176 0.92 -1.60 -26.65
N ASN A 177 1.81 -2.47 -27.12
CA ASN A 177 1.75 -3.05 -28.45
C ASN A 177 0.72 -4.19 -28.53
N GLN A 178 0.18 -4.64 -27.39
CA GLN A 178 -0.89 -5.61 -27.31
C GLN A 178 -2.28 -4.98 -27.22
N VAL A 179 -2.40 -3.72 -26.77
CA VAL A 179 -3.69 -2.98 -26.65
C VAL A 179 -4.56 -3.09 -27.91
N PRO A 180 -4.06 -2.92 -29.15
CA PRO A 180 -4.91 -3.01 -30.34
C PRO A 180 -5.59 -4.37 -30.52
N SER A 181 -4.96 -5.45 -30.06
CA SER A 181 -5.44 -6.83 -30.21
C SER A 181 -6.55 -7.19 -29.21
N ILE A 182 -6.63 -6.50 -28.07
CA ILE A 182 -7.55 -6.85 -26.97
C ILE A 182 -9.01 -6.80 -27.39
N GLY A 183 -9.42 -5.73 -28.09
CA GLY A 183 -10.80 -5.59 -28.55
C GLY A 183 -11.20 -6.69 -29.55
N GLN A 184 -10.28 -7.07 -30.44
CA GLN A 184 -10.52 -8.14 -31.41
C GLN A 184 -10.63 -9.50 -30.72
N PHE A 185 -9.76 -9.78 -29.74
CA PHE A 185 -9.80 -11.00 -28.93
C PHE A 185 -11.14 -11.16 -28.18
N ILE A 186 -11.59 -10.12 -27.49
CA ILE A 186 -12.86 -10.17 -26.75
C ILE A 186 -14.03 -10.39 -27.72
N SER A 187 -14.02 -9.71 -28.87
CA SER A 187 -15.07 -9.87 -29.88
C SER A 187 -15.08 -11.28 -30.49
N SER A 188 -13.92 -11.90 -30.75
CA SER A 188 -13.85 -13.25 -31.33
C SER A 188 -14.28 -14.34 -30.34
N LYS A 189 -14.20 -14.05 -29.03
CA LYS A 189 -14.69 -14.92 -27.94
C LYS A 189 -16.14 -14.64 -27.53
N GLY A 190 -16.91 -13.94 -28.36
CA GLY A 190 -18.35 -13.71 -28.16
C GLY A 190 -18.70 -12.49 -27.30
N GLY A 191 -17.73 -11.60 -27.01
CA GLY A 191 -18.00 -10.30 -26.39
C GLY A 191 -18.71 -9.34 -27.34
N SER A 192 -19.56 -8.46 -26.79
CA SER A 192 -20.27 -7.46 -27.60
C SER A 192 -19.31 -6.38 -28.11
N LYS A 193 -19.59 -5.83 -29.30
CA LYS A 193 -18.77 -4.76 -29.90
C LYS A 193 -18.55 -3.57 -28.96
N HIS A 194 -19.60 -3.15 -28.25
CA HIS A 194 -19.51 -2.03 -27.29
C HIS A 194 -18.59 -2.36 -26.12
N PHE A 195 -18.73 -3.55 -25.54
CA PHE A 195 -17.89 -3.98 -24.43
C PHE A 195 -16.43 -4.15 -24.87
N SER A 196 -16.17 -4.80 -26.02
CA SER A 196 -14.83 -4.97 -26.57
C SER A 196 -14.12 -3.63 -26.79
N ASN A 197 -14.83 -2.62 -27.30
CA ASN A 197 -14.29 -1.28 -27.49
C ASN A 197 -13.99 -0.60 -26.16
N MET A 198 -14.93 -0.66 -25.20
CA MET A 198 -14.76 -0.09 -23.86
C MET A 198 -13.57 -0.71 -23.12
N PHE A 199 -13.49 -2.05 -23.10
CA PHE A 199 -12.42 -2.77 -22.41
C PHE A 199 -11.05 -2.41 -23.01
N ARG A 200 -10.93 -2.38 -24.34
CA ARG A 200 -9.71 -1.93 -25.01
C ARG A 200 -9.31 -0.52 -24.59
N THR A 201 -10.27 0.41 -24.54
CA THR A 201 -10.02 1.80 -24.13
C THR A 201 -9.60 1.90 -22.66
N LEU A 202 -10.20 1.11 -21.76
CA LEU A 202 -9.80 1.08 -20.35
C LEU A 202 -8.36 0.58 -20.18
N VAL A 203 -7.98 -0.50 -20.90
CA VAL A 203 -6.59 -0.98 -20.87
C VAL A 203 -5.63 0.05 -21.46
N ASP A 204 -6.01 0.76 -22.53
CA ASP A 204 -5.19 1.85 -23.11
C ASP A 204 -4.92 2.97 -22.08
N TYR A 205 -5.95 3.43 -21.37
CA TYR A 205 -5.78 4.43 -20.30
C TYR A 205 -4.95 3.90 -19.13
N TYR A 206 -5.17 2.65 -18.74
CA TYR A 206 -4.33 1.97 -17.73
C TYR A 206 -2.85 1.95 -18.15
N THR A 207 -2.54 1.59 -19.40
CA THR A 207 -1.16 1.57 -19.89
C THR A 207 -0.54 2.98 -19.93
N LYS A 208 -1.33 4.01 -20.25
CA LYS A 208 -0.88 5.42 -20.21
C LYS A 208 -0.59 5.89 -18.80
N TYR A 209 -1.48 5.59 -17.84
CA TYR A 209 -1.28 5.85 -16.42
C TYR A 209 0.03 5.20 -15.95
N GLN A 210 0.16 3.87 -16.14
CA GLN A 210 1.35 3.12 -15.75
C GLN A 210 2.61 3.73 -16.37
N ASN A 211 2.59 4.10 -17.65
CA ASN A 211 3.75 4.74 -18.29
C ASN A 211 4.17 6.06 -17.65
N ALA A 212 3.24 6.90 -17.17
CA ALA A 212 3.56 8.17 -16.56
C ALA A 212 4.31 7.97 -15.23
N PHE A 213 3.77 7.14 -14.35
CA PHE A 213 4.34 6.89 -13.01
C PHE A 213 5.58 5.98 -13.05
N VAL A 214 5.68 5.09 -14.04
CA VAL A 214 6.84 4.22 -14.24
C VAL A 214 7.99 4.94 -14.95
N LYS A 215 7.76 5.87 -15.89
CA LYS A 215 8.88 6.47 -16.65
C LYS A 215 9.50 7.70 -16.01
N HIS A 216 8.76 8.46 -15.20
CA HIS A 216 9.19 9.79 -14.75
C HIS A 216 9.71 9.88 -13.32
N ASN A 217 9.82 8.76 -12.59
CA ASN A 217 10.27 8.74 -11.19
C ASN A 217 9.40 9.61 -10.27
N ASP A 218 8.13 9.77 -10.63
CA ASP A 218 7.14 10.52 -9.86
C ASP A 218 6.72 9.71 -8.62
N ALA A 219 6.37 10.42 -7.55
CA ALA A 219 5.83 9.80 -6.35
C ALA A 219 4.51 9.09 -6.69
N VAL A 220 4.43 7.79 -6.37
CA VAL A 220 3.18 7.03 -6.46
C VAL A 220 2.18 7.63 -5.47
N VAL A 221 0.96 7.90 -5.93
CA VAL A 221 -0.15 8.29 -5.06
C VAL A 221 -0.64 7.02 -4.35
N GLU A 222 -0.34 6.87 -3.06
CA GLU A 222 -0.65 5.66 -2.28
C GLU A 222 -2.16 5.32 -2.35
N GLU A 223 -3.02 6.35 -2.42
CA GLU A 223 -4.47 6.24 -2.49
C GLU A 223 -4.99 5.64 -3.81
N GLU A 224 -4.19 5.65 -4.87
CA GLU A 224 -4.58 5.08 -6.18
C GLU A 224 -4.20 3.60 -6.29
N VAL A 225 -3.30 3.11 -5.45
CA VAL A 225 -2.67 1.79 -5.62
C VAL A 225 -3.67 0.65 -5.54
N GLU A 226 -4.62 0.70 -4.60
CA GLU A 226 -5.69 -0.31 -4.52
C GLU A 226 -6.51 -0.37 -5.80
N PHE A 227 -7.00 0.78 -6.26
CA PHE A 227 -7.82 0.85 -7.46
C PHE A 227 -7.08 0.29 -8.69
N ILE A 228 -5.79 0.61 -8.84
CA ILE A 228 -4.95 0.09 -9.92
C ILE A 228 -4.74 -1.42 -9.81
N PHE A 229 -4.59 -1.93 -8.59
CA PHE A 229 -4.50 -3.37 -8.33
C PHE A 229 -5.80 -4.07 -8.73
N GLU A 230 -6.95 -3.63 -8.23
CA GLU A 230 -8.24 -4.25 -8.53
C GLU A 230 -8.62 -4.15 -10.01
N MET A 231 -8.24 -3.06 -10.67
CA MET A 231 -8.41 -2.91 -12.11
C MET A 231 -7.56 -3.93 -12.88
N THR A 232 -6.31 -4.13 -12.47
CA THR A 232 -5.42 -5.16 -13.03
C THR A 232 -6.04 -6.54 -12.84
N SER A 233 -6.45 -6.89 -11.62
CA SER A 233 -7.12 -8.14 -11.30
C SER A 233 -8.38 -8.36 -12.16
N SER A 234 -9.19 -7.31 -12.34
CA SER A 234 -10.40 -7.35 -13.16
C SER A 234 -10.10 -7.58 -14.65
N PHE A 235 -9.07 -6.93 -15.20
CA PHE A 235 -8.63 -7.18 -16.57
C PHE A 235 -8.18 -8.63 -16.76
N MET A 236 -7.31 -9.11 -15.86
CA MET A 236 -6.76 -10.46 -15.92
C MET A 236 -7.86 -11.51 -15.83
N LYS A 237 -8.77 -11.38 -14.84
CA LYS A 237 -9.95 -12.25 -14.70
C LYS A 237 -10.76 -12.34 -15.98
N HIS A 238 -11.07 -11.20 -16.59
CA HIS A 238 -11.89 -11.19 -17.80
C HIS A 238 -11.18 -11.83 -19.00
N LEU A 239 -9.90 -11.51 -19.19
CA LEU A 239 -9.08 -12.06 -20.27
C LEU A 239 -8.96 -13.59 -20.16
N ILE A 240 -8.70 -14.11 -18.96
CA ILE A 240 -8.59 -15.56 -18.73
C ILE A 240 -9.94 -16.25 -18.96
N LYS A 241 -11.06 -15.69 -18.47
CA LYS A 241 -12.41 -16.24 -18.74
C LYS A 241 -12.72 -16.30 -20.24
N MET A 242 -12.30 -15.30 -21.01
CA MET A 242 -12.47 -15.30 -22.47
C MET A 242 -11.52 -16.28 -23.16
N HIS A 243 -10.31 -16.49 -22.63
CA HIS A 243 -9.37 -17.48 -23.12
C HIS A 243 -9.93 -18.90 -22.97
N HIS A 244 -10.43 -19.25 -21.78
CA HIS A 244 -11.03 -20.56 -21.45
C HIS A 244 -12.39 -20.82 -22.10
N LYS A 245 -13.05 -19.80 -22.65
CA LYS A 245 -14.28 -19.96 -23.46
C LYS A 245 -14.02 -20.57 -24.85
N GLY A 246 -12.76 -20.86 -25.18
CA GLY A 246 -12.33 -21.49 -26.44
C GLY A 246 -12.58 -22.98 -26.48
#